data_AF-A0A2D4FBF9-F1
#
_entry.id   AF-A0A2D4FBF9-F1
#
_cell.length_a   1.000
_cell.length_b   1.000
_cell.length_c   1.000
_cell.angle_alpha   90.00
_cell.angle_beta   90.00
_cell.angle_gamma   90.00
#
_symmetry.space_group_name_H-M   'P 1'
#
loop_
_entity.id
_entity.type
_entity.pdbx_description
1 polymer ?
#
loop_
_entity_poly.entity_id
_entity_poly.type
_entity_poly.pdbx_seq_one_letter_code
_entity_poly.pdbx_strand_id
1 'polypeptide(L)'
;AGKVNINESHYHPFRMTPYLIKIQDIEDQLCCVLLAEKVHSAYEAPRIPPNKRIFTTIHTPSCLFQEVDERAVPLLGYLPQDLIGTPVLLHLHPSDRALMLTIHKKILQYGGQPFDYS
;
A
#
# COMPACT_ATOMS: atom_id res chain seq x y z
N ALA A 1 16.25 28.75 -32.29
CA ALA A 1 14.82 28.39 -32.33
C ALA A 1 14.50 27.56 -31.09
N GLY A 2 13.38 27.84 -30.42
CA GLY A 2 13.14 27.60 -29.00
C GLY A 2 13.10 26.15 -28.55
N LYS A 3 13.59 25.91 -27.32
CA LYS A 3 13.32 24.68 -26.57
C LYS A 3 11.81 24.61 -26.33
N VAL A 4 11.17 23.62 -26.94
CA VAL A 4 9.78 23.26 -26.61
C VAL A 4 9.80 22.79 -25.16
N ASN A 5 9.37 23.67 -24.26
CA ASN A 5 9.09 23.32 -22.87
C ASN A 5 7.76 22.58 -22.90
N ILE A 6 7.82 21.28 -23.20
CA ILE A 6 6.69 20.39 -22.98
C ILE A 6 6.54 20.41 -21.46
N ASN A 7 5.54 21.14 -20.95
CA ASN A 7 5.06 20.92 -19.59
C ASN A 7 4.50 19.48 -19.58
N GLU A 8 5.38 18.50 -19.45
CA GLU A 8 4.97 17.14 -19.13
C GLU A 8 4.32 17.24 -17.75
N SER A 9 2.99 17.13 -17.73
CA SER A 9 2.25 16.92 -16.50
C SER A 9 2.71 15.59 -15.92
N HIS A 10 3.76 15.63 -15.08
CA HIS A 10 4.26 14.46 -14.41
C HIS A 10 3.19 13.97 -13.44
N TYR A 11 2.66 12.77 -13.69
CA TYR A 11 1.77 12.13 -12.74
C TYR A 11 2.50 11.94 -11.41
N HIS A 12 1.86 12.35 -10.32
CA HIS A 12 2.32 12.09 -8.97
C HIS A 12 1.29 11.21 -8.28
N PRO A 13 1.69 10.08 -7.66
CA PRO A 13 0.77 9.30 -6.87
C PRO A 13 0.28 10.13 -5.68
N PHE A 14 -1.00 10.01 -5.35
CA PHE A 14 -1.61 10.68 -4.21
C PHE A 14 -2.62 9.76 -3.51
N ARG A 15 -2.76 9.97 -2.20
CA ARG A 15 -3.82 9.37 -1.39
C ARG A 15 -5.01 10.30 -1.37
N MET A 16 -6.21 9.76 -1.56
CA MET A 16 -7.46 10.50 -1.41
C MET A 16 -8.15 10.10 -0.11
N THR A 17 -8.43 11.08 0.74
CA THR A 17 -9.19 10.87 1.98
C THR A 17 -10.52 11.62 1.87
N PRO A 18 -11.67 10.92 1.87
CA PRO A 18 -12.97 11.55 1.81
C PRO A 18 -13.44 12.03 3.19
N TYR A 19 -14.02 13.22 3.22
CA TYR A 19 -14.67 13.80 4.39
C TYR A 19 -16.10 14.20 4.04
N LEU A 20 -17.05 13.79 4.86
CA LEU A 20 -18.42 14.30 4.78
C LEU A 20 -18.53 15.53 5.68
N ILE A 21 -18.79 16.69 5.10
CA ILE A 21 -18.98 17.93 5.84
C ILE A 21 -20.40 18.44 5.64
N LYS A 22 -20.94 19.12 6.66
CA LYS A 22 -22.19 19.85 6.56
C LYS A 22 -21.88 21.33 6.40
N ILE A 23 -22.33 21.93 5.31
CA ILE A 23 -22.17 23.37 5.08
C ILE A 23 -23.41 24.06 5.66
N GLN A 24 -23.20 24.96 6.62
CA GLN A 24 -24.26 25.83 7.12
C GLN A 24 -24.55 26.89 6.07
N ASP A 25 -25.53 26.59 5.21
CA ASP A 25 -26.13 27.50 4.25
C ASP A 25 -27.67 27.39 4.36
N ILE A 26 -28.42 28.15 3.56
CA ILE A 26 -29.88 28.28 3.63
C ILE A 26 -30.62 26.91 3.62
N GLU A 27 -30.01 25.86 3.06
CA GLU A 27 -30.60 24.51 2.94
C GLU A 27 -29.78 23.37 3.60
N ASP A 28 -28.82 23.67 4.49
CA ASP A 28 -28.14 22.66 5.32
C ASP A 28 -27.58 21.44 4.53
N GLN A 29 -26.81 21.72 3.47
CA GLN A 29 -26.36 20.69 2.52
C GLN A 29 -25.16 19.86 3.01
N LEU A 30 -25.16 18.56 2.68
CA LEU A 30 -24.02 17.66 2.88
C LEU A 30 -23.11 17.70 1.65
N CYS A 31 -21.81 17.91 1.88
CA CYS A 31 -20.81 17.91 0.83
C CYS A 31 -19.70 16.88 1.11
N CYS A 32 -19.23 16.21 0.05
CA CYS A 32 -18.04 15.38 0.12
C CYS A 32 -16.82 16.22 -0.25
N VAL A 33 -15.89 16.38 0.68
CA VAL A 33 -14.59 17.01 0.46
C VAL A 33 -13.53 15.91 0.35
N LEU A 34 -12.76 15.93 -0.74
CA LEU A 34 -11.68 15.00 -0.97
C LEU A 34 -10.35 15.72 -0.72
N LEU A 35 -9.59 15.23 0.26
CA LEU A 35 -8.21 15.67 0.47
C LEU A 35 -7.29 14.79 -0.35
N ALA A 36 -6.51 15.38 -1.26
CA ALA A 36 -5.49 14.69 -2.03
C ALA A 36 -4.10 15.00 -1.48
N GLU A 37 -3.42 14.00 -0.94
CA GLU A 37 -2.07 14.12 -0.38
C GLU A 37 -1.06 13.40 -1.27
N LYS A 38 -0.01 14.08 -1.70
CA LYS A 38 1.04 13.46 -2.50
C LYS A 38 1.72 12.33 -1.71
N VAL A 39 1.86 11.17 -2.34
CA VAL A 39 2.64 10.05 -1.79
C VAL A 39 4.10 10.26 -2.15
N HIS A 40 4.96 10.17 -1.14
CA HIS A 40 6.41 10.27 -1.30
C HIS A 40 7.06 8.90 -1.14
N SER A 41 8.02 8.58 -2.01
CA SER A 41 8.79 7.36 -1.89
C SER A 41 9.63 7.38 -0.61
N ALA A 42 9.64 6.28 0.12
CA ALA A 42 10.48 6.11 1.31
C ALA A 42 11.99 6.16 1.01
N TYR A 43 12.37 6.06 -0.27
CA TYR A 43 13.75 6.02 -0.75
C TYR A 43 14.22 7.37 -1.33
N GLU A 44 13.33 8.35 -1.43
CA GLU A 44 13.65 9.74 -1.78
C GLU A 44 14.01 10.55 -0.51
N ALA A 45 14.64 11.71 -0.68
CA ALA A 45 14.97 12.58 0.45
C ALA A 45 13.72 13.34 0.94
N PRO A 46 13.41 13.35 2.26
CA PRO A 46 14.10 12.65 3.35
C PRO A 46 13.74 11.16 3.43
N ARG A 47 14.76 10.29 3.46
CA ARG A 47 14.57 8.83 3.40
C ARG A 47 14.09 8.27 4.72
N ILE A 48 13.19 7.29 4.67
CA ILE A 48 12.83 6.49 5.84
C ILE A 48 14.04 5.62 6.23
N PRO A 49 14.48 5.66 7.51
CA PRO A 49 15.59 4.83 8.01
C PRO A 49 15.32 3.34 7.81
N PRO A 50 16.33 2.51 7.46
CA PRO A 50 16.14 1.08 7.19
C PRO A 50 15.39 0.31 8.28
N ASN A 51 15.70 0.57 9.56
CA ASN A 51 15.06 -0.06 10.72
C ASN A 51 13.58 0.35 10.93
N LYS A 52 13.09 1.32 10.16
CA LYS A 52 11.68 1.77 10.17
C LYS A 52 10.92 1.39 8.91
N ARG A 53 11.56 0.71 7.95
CA ARG A 53 10.95 0.22 6.71
C ARG A 53 10.20 -1.08 6.97
N ILE A 54 9.20 -1.01 7.83
CA ILE A 54 8.40 -2.16 8.27
C ILE A 54 6.94 -1.85 7.98
N PHE A 55 6.26 -2.79 7.35
CA PHE A 55 4.83 -2.79 7.11
C PHE A 55 4.27 -4.18 7.41
N THR A 56 2.95 -4.28 7.52
CA THR A 56 2.25 -5.54 7.79
C THR A 56 1.21 -5.79 6.71
N THR A 57 1.01 -7.06 6.37
CA THR A 57 -0.07 -7.52 5.50
C THR A 57 -0.75 -8.73 6.12
N ILE A 58 -2.02 -8.92 5.82
CA ILE A 58 -2.78 -10.14 6.12
C ILE A 58 -3.24 -10.74 4.81
N HIS A 59 -3.15 -12.06 4.66
CA HIS A 59 -3.63 -12.78 3.49
C HIS A 59 -4.52 -13.94 3.89
N THR A 60 -5.47 -14.29 3.01
CA THR A 60 -6.34 -15.46 3.18
C THR A 60 -5.54 -16.76 3.01
N PRO A 61 -6.03 -17.93 3.46
CA PRO A 61 -5.35 -19.21 3.22
C PRO A 61 -5.10 -19.54 1.74
N SER A 62 -5.84 -18.91 0.82
CA SER A 62 -5.63 -19.00 -0.64
C SER A 62 -4.58 -18.00 -1.15
N CYS A 63 -3.81 -17.37 -0.26
CA CYS A 63 -2.79 -16.36 -0.56
C CYS A 63 -3.32 -15.13 -1.31
N LEU A 64 -4.56 -14.70 -1.04
CA LEU A 64 -5.06 -13.40 -1.51
C LEU A 64 -4.85 -12.36 -0.41
N PHE A 65 -4.30 -11.18 -0.75
CA PHE A 65 -4.21 -10.08 0.21
C PHE A 65 -5.60 -9.74 0.75
N GLN A 66 -5.71 -9.65 2.06
CA GLN A 66 -6.92 -9.27 2.78
C GLN A 66 -6.77 -7.87 3.38
N GLU A 67 -5.61 -7.58 3.96
CA GLU A 67 -5.28 -6.26 4.49
C GLU A 67 -3.83 -5.90 4.17
N VAL A 68 -3.59 -4.61 3.94
CA VAL A 68 -2.27 -4.02 3.74
C VAL A 68 -2.22 -2.71 4.52
N ASP A 69 -1.27 -2.61 5.45
CA ASP A 69 -1.05 -1.38 6.23
C ASP A 69 -0.58 -0.24 5.30
N GLU A 70 -1.06 0.98 5.53
CA GLU A 70 -0.67 2.20 4.80
C GLU A 70 0.85 2.43 4.77
N ARG A 71 1.60 1.92 5.76
CA ARG A 71 3.08 1.97 5.75
C ARG A 71 3.70 1.30 4.52
N ALA A 72 3.00 0.37 3.86
CA ALA A 72 3.46 -0.28 2.64
C ALA A 72 3.52 0.68 1.45
N VAL A 73 2.65 1.71 1.42
CA VAL A 73 2.50 2.64 0.29
C VAL A 73 3.84 3.30 -0.11
N PRO A 74 4.54 4.02 0.79
CA PRO A 74 5.81 4.64 0.44
C PRO A 74 6.95 3.63 0.24
N LEU A 75 6.79 2.38 0.71
CA LEU A 75 7.83 1.34 0.65
C LEU A 75 7.76 0.46 -0.60
N LEU A 76 6.56 0.19 -1.10
CA LEU A 76 6.29 -0.69 -2.24
C LEU A 76 5.77 0.08 -3.47
N GLY A 77 5.21 1.27 -3.29
CA GLY A 77 4.61 2.06 -4.37
C GLY A 77 3.20 1.64 -4.78
N TYR A 78 2.56 0.72 -4.05
CA TYR A 78 1.18 0.31 -4.25
C TYR A 78 0.25 0.94 -3.22
N LEU A 79 -0.96 1.32 -3.63
CA LEU A 79 -2.03 1.63 -2.68
C LEU A 79 -2.69 0.32 -2.20
N PRO A 80 -3.29 0.29 -1.00
CA PRO A 80 -3.91 -0.94 -0.48
C PRO A 80 -4.93 -1.57 -1.43
N GLN A 81 -5.74 -0.76 -2.11
CA GLN A 81 -6.73 -1.24 -3.08
C GLN A 81 -6.13 -1.88 -4.34
N ASP A 82 -4.86 -1.60 -4.66
CA ASP A 82 -4.17 -2.24 -5.79
C ASP A 82 -3.76 -3.68 -5.44
N LEU A 83 -3.61 -3.97 -4.14
CA LEU A 83 -3.12 -5.25 -3.63
C LEU A 83 -4.25 -6.12 -3.09
N ILE A 84 -5.21 -5.57 -2.35
CA ILE A 84 -6.29 -6.33 -1.72
C ILE A 84 -7.06 -7.14 -2.77
N GLY A 85 -7.27 -8.43 -2.48
CA GLY A 85 -7.91 -9.39 -3.37
C GLY A 85 -6.99 -10.01 -4.42
N THR A 86 -5.77 -9.49 -4.61
CA THR A 86 -4.79 -10.06 -5.55
C THR A 86 -3.94 -11.16 -4.90
N PRO A 87 -3.44 -12.14 -5.67
CA PRO A 87 -2.56 -13.17 -5.15
C PRO A 87 -1.19 -12.64 -4.73
N VAL A 88 -0.79 -12.88 -3.48
CA VAL A 88 0.53 -12.53 -2.92
C VAL A 88 1.67 -13.07 -3.80
N LEU A 89 1.49 -14.26 -4.39
CA LEU A 89 2.49 -14.93 -5.23
C LEU A 89 2.88 -14.15 -6.50
N LEU A 90 2.04 -13.23 -6.98
CA LEU A 90 2.36 -12.38 -8.13
C LEU A 90 3.43 -11.32 -7.78
N HIS A 91 3.56 -10.99 -6.51
CA HIS A 91 4.51 -9.99 -6.00
C HIS A 91 5.81 -10.62 -5.47
N LEU A 92 5.96 -11.95 -5.59
CA LEU A 92 7.17 -12.67 -5.23
C LEU A 92 7.98 -13.04 -6.47
N HIS A 93 9.31 -13.01 -6.34
CA HIS A 93 10.22 -13.52 -7.36
C HIS A 93 9.90 -15.02 -7.61
N PRO A 94 9.89 -15.50 -8.87
CA PRO A 94 9.49 -16.87 -9.19
C PRO A 94 10.22 -17.95 -8.40
N SER A 95 11.52 -17.77 -8.15
CA SER A 95 12.34 -18.71 -7.37
C SER A 95 11.90 -18.82 -5.90
N ASP A 96 11.24 -17.79 -5.37
CA ASP A 96 10.87 -17.71 -3.96
C ASP A 96 9.41 -18.13 -3.72
N ARG A 97 8.61 -18.36 -4.77
CA ARG A 97 7.19 -18.70 -4.61
C ARG A 97 6.97 -19.98 -3.79
N ALA A 98 7.86 -20.95 -3.91
CA ALA A 98 7.81 -22.19 -3.11
C ALA A 98 7.95 -21.92 -1.60
N LEU A 99 8.54 -20.79 -1.20
CA LEU A 99 8.68 -20.40 0.19
C LEU A 99 7.33 -20.20 0.88
N MET A 100 6.32 -19.69 0.16
CA MET A 100 4.97 -19.50 0.73
C MET A 100 4.34 -20.80 1.19
N LEU A 101 4.60 -21.91 0.50
CA LEU A 101 4.15 -23.23 0.94
C LEU A 101 4.84 -23.66 2.23
N THR A 102 6.15 -23.44 2.32
CA THR A 102 6.95 -23.73 3.53
C THR A 102 6.47 -22.89 4.71
N ILE A 103 6.15 -21.61 4.49
CA ILE A 103 5.59 -20.71 5.52
C ILE A 103 4.23 -21.22 6.01
N HIS A 104 3.29 -21.55 5.11
CA HIS A 104 1.97 -22.06 5.53
C HIS A 104 2.06 -23.38 6.29
N LYS A 105 3.00 -24.27 5.93
CA LYS A 105 3.28 -25.48 6.72
C LYS A 105 3.76 -25.14 8.13
N LYS A 106 4.68 -24.17 8.27
CA LYS A 106 5.14 -23.69 9.59
C LYS A 106 3.98 -23.09 10.40
N ILE A 107 3.11 -22.28 9.80
CA ILE A 107 1.92 -21.72 10.49
C ILE A 107 1.09 -22.83 11.15
N LEU A 108 0.82 -23.92 10.42
CA LEU A 108 0.07 -25.06 10.96
C LEU A 108 0.83 -25.79 12.07
N GLN A 109 2.14 -26.01 11.89
CA GLN A 109 3.00 -26.68 12.89
C GLN A 109 3.06 -25.90 14.21
N TYR A 110 3.06 -24.57 14.13
CA TYR A 110 3.11 -23.68 15.29
C TYR A 110 1.72 -23.31 15.83
N GLY A 111 0.65 -23.90 15.30
CA GLY A 111 -0.73 -23.66 15.77
C GLY A 111 -1.16 -22.19 15.63
N GLY A 112 -0.66 -21.49 14.61
CA GLY A 112 -0.95 -20.07 14.38
C GLY A 112 -0.15 -19.10 15.24
N GLN A 113 0.78 -19.57 16.09
CA GLN A 113 1.67 -18.67 16.83
C GLN A 113 2.72 -18.03 15.92
N PRO A 114 3.15 -16.78 16.20
CA PRO A 114 4.23 -16.14 15.46
C PRO A 114 5.53 -16.94 15.52
N PHE A 115 6.29 -16.93 14.43
CA PHE A 115 7.63 -17.51 14.35
C PHE A 115 8.53 -16.62 13.49
N ASP A 116 9.81 -16.59 13.82
CA ASP A 116 10.81 -15.90 13.02
C ASP A 116 11.18 -16.71 11.77
N TYR A 117 11.58 -15.99 10.72
CA TYR A 117 12.20 -16.60 9.56
C TYR A 117 13.71 -16.72 9.80
N SER A 118 14.10 -17.83 10.43
CA SER A 118 15.50 -18.31 10.51
C SER A 118 15.72 -19.51 9.61
#